data_AF-A0A6C0KG10-F1
#
_entry.id   AF-A0A6C0KG10-F1
#
_cell.length_a   1.000
_cell.length_b   1.000
_cell.length_c   1.000
_cell.angle_alpha   90.00
_cell.angle_beta   90.00
_cell.angle_gamma   90.00
#
_symmetry.space_group_name_H-M   'P 1'
#
loop_
_entity.id
_entity.type
_entity.pdbx_description
1 polymer ?
#
loop_
_entity_poly.entity_id
_entity_poly.type
_entity_poly.pdbx_seq_one_letter_code
_entity_poly.pdbx_strand_id
1 'polypeptide(L)'
;MSSITDLNSEMSSKTWSLTVGNGGENHTGMEFLGSLRRQGQGWDINRLRYGKRILEDIFGKQVDLYNLNELCLEGVEIEESKRPKDAYLMVVRNFLGRKQHKAFIKEMESYEWDRKYYDTRRKKVLNKNARANVCYGPNDREPDYENKKGTIIGYERSPLVLRLKECVEILMKDKDLIVEGNQYDDPKKNGIGPHGDTERVCVACLRVGASMPMKYGMFHNSNMVGKSFQTVIKGGDLYFMSEEAVGAGWKYRSKYMWRHAAGAAKYLKMKGEKI
;
A
#
# COMPACT_ATOMS: atom_id res chain seq x y z
N MET A 1 -24.64 -25.54 -18.31
CA MET A 1 -24.98 -24.91 -17.01
C MET A 1 -23.95 -25.37 -16.00
N SER A 2 -22.90 -24.58 -15.80
CA SER A 2 -21.97 -24.76 -14.68
C SER A 2 -22.66 -24.14 -13.47
N SER A 3 -22.89 -24.94 -12.43
CA SER A 3 -23.65 -24.55 -11.26
C SER A 3 -22.92 -23.46 -10.48
N ILE A 4 -23.71 -22.54 -9.93
CA ILE A 4 -23.33 -21.40 -9.08
C ILE A 4 -22.53 -21.83 -7.82
N THR A 5 -22.38 -23.13 -7.58
CA THR A 5 -21.62 -23.75 -6.49
C THR A 5 -20.09 -23.78 -6.70
N ASP A 6 -19.58 -23.56 -7.92
CA ASP A 6 -18.13 -23.52 -8.20
C ASP A 6 -17.48 -22.14 -8.00
N LEU A 7 -18.23 -21.15 -7.48
CA LEU A 7 -17.74 -19.79 -7.26
C LEU A 7 -17.10 -19.56 -5.88
N ASN A 8 -17.15 -20.55 -4.98
CA ASN A 8 -16.73 -20.40 -3.58
C ASN A 8 -15.48 -21.20 -3.18
N SER A 9 -14.76 -21.83 -4.12
CA SER A 9 -13.44 -22.43 -3.84
C SER A 9 -12.33 -21.75 -4.62
N GLU A 10 -11.20 -21.53 -3.94
CA GLU A 10 -9.93 -20.94 -4.41
C GLU A 10 -9.80 -19.40 -4.50
N MET A 11 -10.30 -18.65 -3.52
CA MET A 11 -9.55 -17.43 -3.14
C MET A 11 -8.59 -17.81 -2.03
N SER A 12 -7.29 -17.62 -2.25
CA SER A 12 -6.25 -17.84 -1.24
C SER A 12 -6.65 -17.16 0.07
N SER A 13 -6.50 -17.85 1.20
CA SER A 13 -6.69 -17.25 2.52
C SER A 13 -5.66 -16.16 2.82
N LYS A 14 -4.50 -16.23 2.13
CA LYS A 14 -3.44 -15.25 2.20
C LYS A 14 -3.76 -14.04 1.33
N THR A 15 -3.11 -12.93 1.64
CA THR A 15 -3.10 -11.78 0.76
C THR A 15 -1.72 -11.14 0.70
N TRP A 16 -1.40 -10.59 -0.46
CA TRP A 16 -0.17 -9.85 -0.69
C TRP A 16 -0.50 -8.42 -1.11
N SER A 17 0.28 -7.47 -0.58
CA SER A 17 0.33 -6.10 -1.04
C SER A 17 1.65 -5.89 -1.77
N LEU A 18 1.59 -5.53 -3.04
CA LEU A 18 2.77 -5.18 -3.85
C LEU A 18 2.76 -3.68 -4.07
N THR A 19 3.49 -2.96 -3.23
CA THR A 19 3.57 -1.50 -3.23
C THR A 19 4.68 -1.05 -4.17
N VAL A 20 4.29 -0.41 -5.27
CA VAL A 20 5.19 0.31 -6.18
C VAL A 20 5.34 1.75 -5.68
N GLY A 21 6.56 2.22 -5.48
CA GLY A 21 6.83 3.57 -5.01
C GLY A 21 8.26 4.02 -5.23
N ASN A 22 8.57 5.27 -4.91
CA ASN A 22 9.90 5.82 -5.14
C ASN A 22 10.96 5.31 -4.15
N GLY A 23 10.57 4.74 -3.02
CA GLY A 23 11.49 4.21 -2.01
C GLY A 23 10.81 3.15 -1.15
N GLY A 24 11.57 2.31 -0.46
CA GLY A 24 11.05 1.28 0.44
C GLY A 24 12.12 0.57 1.24
N GLU A 25 11.71 -0.16 2.27
CA GLU A 25 12.58 -0.87 3.21
C GLU A 25 11.94 -2.20 3.62
N ASN A 26 12.72 -3.25 3.87
CA ASN A 26 12.13 -4.50 4.35
C ASN A 26 11.46 -4.36 5.74
N HIS A 27 11.97 -3.44 6.55
CA HIS A 27 11.37 -3.02 7.82
C HIS A 27 11.91 -1.64 8.15
N THR A 28 11.15 -0.84 8.90
CA THR A 28 11.58 0.50 9.30
C THR A 28 12.97 0.49 9.96
N GLY A 29 13.90 1.25 9.37
CA GLY A 29 15.29 1.36 9.83
C GLY A 29 16.23 0.27 9.31
N MET A 30 15.75 -0.57 8.38
CA MET A 30 16.59 -1.43 7.55
C MET A 30 17.09 -0.70 6.31
N GLU A 31 17.85 -1.38 5.46
CA GLU A 31 18.37 -0.81 4.21
C GLU A 31 17.24 -0.19 3.37
N PHE A 32 17.46 1.07 2.99
CA PHE A 32 16.60 1.81 2.09
C PHE A 32 16.94 1.51 0.64
N LEU A 33 15.90 1.22 -0.15
CA LEU A 33 15.98 0.98 -1.59
C LEU A 33 15.23 2.07 -2.34
N GLY A 34 15.70 2.39 -3.54
CA GLY A 34 15.12 3.43 -4.39
C GLY A 34 15.70 4.82 -4.09
N SER A 35 14.86 5.84 -4.21
CA SER A 35 15.24 7.25 -4.11
C SER A 35 14.42 7.99 -3.05
N LEU A 36 15.11 8.67 -2.14
CA LEU A 36 14.48 9.62 -1.23
C LEU A 36 14.02 10.86 -2.02
N ARG A 37 12.71 11.01 -2.17
CA ARG A 37 12.08 12.17 -2.79
C ARG A 37 11.56 13.13 -1.72
N ARG A 38 11.57 14.42 -2.04
CA ARG A 38 11.07 15.50 -1.17
C ARG A 38 9.56 15.64 -1.31
N GLN A 39 8.95 16.27 -0.30
CA GLN A 39 7.55 16.71 -0.39
C GLN A 39 7.37 17.61 -1.63
N GLY A 40 6.28 17.41 -2.37
CA GLY A 40 5.96 18.03 -3.65
C GLY A 40 6.45 17.24 -4.87
N GLN A 41 7.13 16.11 -4.68
CA GLN A 41 7.60 15.23 -5.76
C GLN A 41 6.79 13.93 -5.87
N GLY A 42 5.69 13.81 -5.11
CA GLY A 42 4.72 12.72 -5.22
C GLY A 42 3.69 12.96 -6.31
N TRP A 43 2.66 12.11 -6.35
CA TRP A 43 1.58 12.22 -7.33
C TRP A 43 0.45 13.11 -6.80
N ASP A 44 0.08 14.13 -7.57
CA ASP A 44 -1.05 15.00 -7.26
C ASP A 44 -2.35 14.50 -7.91
N ILE A 45 -3.44 15.23 -7.71
CA ILE A 45 -4.74 14.92 -8.33
C ILE A 45 -4.70 14.93 -9.86
N ASN A 46 -3.90 15.79 -10.48
CA ASN A 46 -3.78 15.86 -11.93
C ASN A 46 -3.13 14.59 -12.48
N ARG A 47 -2.11 14.10 -11.78
CA ARG A 47 -1.43 12.84 -12.08
C ARG A 47 -2.39 11.66 -11.98
N LEU A 48 -3.18 11.58 -10.90
CA LEU A 48 -4.18 10.52 -10.74
C LEU A 48 -5.25 10.59 -11.83
N ARG A 49 -5.77 11.78 -12.15
CA ARG A 49 -6.75 12.00 -13.24
C ARG A 49 -6.20 11.62 -14.61
N TYR A 50 -4.91 11.84 -14.85
CA TYR A 50 -4.25 11.36 -16.07
C TYR A 50 -4.29 9.83 -16.17
N GLY A 51 -3.86 9.12 -15.12
CA GLY A 51 -3.90 7.65 -15.11
C GLY A 51 -5.32 7.10 -15.18
N LYS A 52 -6.27 7.72 -14.45
CA LYS A 52 -7.69 7.37 -14.47
C LYS A 52 -8.28 7.36 -15.88
N ARG A 53 -8.07 8.44 -16.65
CA ARG A 53 -8.55 8.52 -18.05
C ARG A 53 -8.02 7.38 -18.91
N ILE A 54 -6.73 7.07 -18.81
CA ILE A 54 -6.15 5.95 -19.56
C ILE A 54 -6.84 4.63 -19.18
N LEU A 55 -6.99 4.37 -17.88
CA LEU A 55 -7.58 3.15 -17.37
C LEU A 55 -9.06 2.99 -17.76
N GLU A 56 -9.81 4.08 -17.78
CA GLU A 56 -11.22 4.08 -18.18
C GLU A 56 -11.39 4.05 -19.70
N ASP A 57 -10.79 5.01 -20.39
CA ASP A 57 -11.06 5.26 -21.82
C ASP A 57 -10.41 4.20 -22.72
N ILE A 58 -9.21 3.71 -22.36
CA ILE A 58 -8.45 2.76 -23.18
C ILE A 58 -8.70 1.32 -22.70
N PHE A 59 -8.71 1.11 -21.39
CA PHE A 59 -8.77 -0.24 -20.82
C PHE A 59 -10.16 -0.63 -20.29
N GLY A 60 -11.15 0.27 -20.33
CA GLY A 60 -12.52 0.00 -19.90
C GLY A 60 -12.62 -0.41 -18.43
N LYS A 61 -11.69 0.02 -17.57
CA LYS A 61 -11.68 -0.32 -16.15
C LYS A 61 -12.64 0.57 -15.39
N GLN A 62 -13.25 0.02 -14.33
CA GLN A 62 -13.93 0.84 -13.32
C GLN A 62 -12.89 1.46 -12.40
N VAL A 63 -12.91 2.79 -12.27
CA VAL A 63 -11.97 3.53 -11.41
C VAL A 63 -12.73 4.44 -10.43
N ASP A 64 -12.69 4.08 -9.16
CA ASP A 64 -13.22 4.90 -8.07
C ASP A 64 -12.16 5.94 -7.67
N LEU A 65 -12.55 7.21 -7.52
CA LEU A 65 -11.66 8.28 -7.04
C LEU A 65 -12.30 8.98 -5.85
N TYR A 66 -11.73 8.79 -4.67
CA TYR A 66 -12.25 9.30 -3.40
C TYR A 66 -11.48 10.56 -2.98
N ASN A 67 -12.19 11.66 -2.74
CA ASN A 67 -11.64 12.82 -2.01
C ASN A 67 -11.74 12.54 -0.51
N LEU A 68 -10.61 12.29 0.14
CA LEU A 68 -10.58 11.93 1.56
C LEU A 68 -10.98 13.10 2.45
N ASN A 69 -10.66 14.34 2.06
CA ASN A 69 -11.01 15.53 2.81
C ASN A 69 -12.54 15.66 2.91
N GLU A 70 -13.25 15.54 1.78
CA GLU A 70 -14.71 15.57 1.75
C GLU A 70 -15.32 14.46 2.62
N LEU A 71 -14.78 13.23 2.54
CA LEU A 71 -15.32 12.07 3.23
C LEU A 71 -15.06 12.07 4.74
N CYS A 72 -13.98 12.69 5.21
CA CYS A 72 -13.54 12.59 6.60
C CYS A 72 -13.68 13.90 7.39
N LEU A 73 -13.64 15.07 6.74
CA LEU A 73 -13.58 16.38 7.39
C LEU A 73 -14.88 17.18 7.30
N GLU A 74 -15.98 16.55 6.87
CA GLU A 74 -17.32 17.15 6.94
C GLU A 74 -17.61 17.65 8.37
N GLY A 75 -17.92 18.94 8.50
CA GLY A 75 -18.23 19.59 9.78
C GLY A 75 -17.02 19.80 10.71
N VAL A 76 -15.80 19.58 10.24
CA VAL A 76 -14.58 19.87 11.00
C VAL A 76 -14.09 21.29 10.71
N GLU A 77 -14.02 22.12 11.73
CA GLU A 77 -13.43 23.45 11.64
C GLU A 77 -11.89 23.35 11.75
N ILE A 78 -11.19 23.85 10.73
CA ILE A 78 -9.73 23.93 10.69
C ILE A 78 -9.37 25.37 10.30
N GLU A 79 -8.48 26.01 11.07
CA GLU A 79 -7.93 27.31 10.72
C GLU A 79 -7.37 27.29 9.30
N GLU A 80 -7.69 28.29 8.47
CA GLU A 80 -7.33 28.30 7.05
C GLU A 80 -5.81 28.15 6.83
N SER A 81 -5.00 28.77 7.68
CA SER A 81 -3.53 28.66 7.64
C SER A 81 -2.98 27.26 7.96
N LYS A 82 -3.79 26.38 8.55
CA LYS A 82 -3.46 25.00 8.91
C LYS A 82 -4.19 23.97 8.05
N ARG A 83 -5.02 24.43 7.11
CA ARG A 83 -5.86 23.55 6.29
C ARG A 83 -4.98 22.62 5.44
N PRO A 84 -5.14 21.29 5.56
CA PRO A 84 -4.38 20.36 4.75
C PRO A 84 -4.83 20.45 3.29
N LYS A 85 -3.90 20.20 2.37
CA LYS A 85 -4.23 19.95 0.96
C LYS A 85 -5.16 18.75 0.85
N ASP A 86 -5.90 18.69 -0.25
CA ASP A 86 -6.76 17.56 -0.53
C ASP A 86 -5.95 16.30 -0.79
N ALA A 87 -6.41 15.19 -0.19
CA ALA A 87 -5.85 13.87 -0.38
C ALA A 87 -6.82 12.97 -1.12
N TYR A 88 -6.27 12.13 -1.99
CA TYR A 88 -7.07 11.29 -2.87
C TYR A 88 -6.63 9.84 -2.83
N LEU A 89 -7.61 8.93 -2.80
CA LEU A 89 -7.42 7.52 -3.04
C LEU A 89 -8.09 7.16 -4.37
N MET A 90 -7.32 6.62 -5.31
CA MET A 90 -7.85 6.08 -6.56
C MET A 90 -7.80 4.56 -6.51
N VAL A 91 -8.92 3.87 -6.77
CA VAL A 91 -9.00 2.41 -6.79
C VAL A 91 -9.48 1.93 -8.15
N VAL A 92 -8.65 1.13 -8.81
CA VAL A 92 -8.93 0.48 -10.09
C VAL A 92 -9.45 -0.92 -9.81
N ARG A 93 -10.75 -1.12 -10.04
CA ARG A 93 -11.42 -2.38 -9.71
C ARG A 93 -11.09 -3.45 -10.74
N ASN A 94 -10.82 -4.66 -10.25
CA ASN A 94 -10.46 -5.81 -11.08
C ASN A 94 -9.35 -5.45 -12.10
N PHE A 95 -8.32 -4.74 -11.63
CA PHE A 95 -7.16 -4.39 -12.46
C PHE A 95 -6.58 -5.65 -13.11
N LEU A 96 -6.38 -6.69 -12.30
CA LEU A 96 -6.10 -8.03 -12.80
C LEU A 96 -7.39 -8.76 -13.17
N GLY A 97 -7.42 -9.31 -14.40
CA GLY A 97 -8.39 -10.33 -14.75
C GLY A 97 -8.14 -11.64 -14.00
N ARG A 98 -9.14 -12.54 -13.97
CA ARG A 98 -9.08 -13.81 -13.20
C ARG A 98 -7.81 -14.63 -13.49
N LYS A 99 -7.41 -14.75 -14.76
CA LYS A 99 -6.21 -15.51 -15.17
C LYS A 99 -4.93 -14.87 -14.64
N GLN A 100 -4.81 -13.54 -14.77
CA GLN A 100 -3.64 -12.80 -14.27
C GLN A 100 -3.56 -12.85 -12.75
N HIS A 101 -4.70 -12.71 -12.06
CA HIS A 101 -4.75 -12.79 -10.60
C HIS A 101 -4.30 -14.16 -10.08
N LYS A 102 -4.75 -15.26 -10.70
CA LYS A 102 -4.25 -16.62 -10.39
C LYS A 102 -2.74 -16.77 -10.65
N ALA A 103 -2.22 -16.18 -11.73
CA ALA A 103 -0.80 -16.22 -12.04
C ALA A 103 0.04 -15.47 -10.99
N PHE A 104 -0.42 -14.29 -10.55
CA PHE A 104 0.21 -13.55 -9.45
C PHE A 104 0.18 -14.35 -8.16
N ILE A 105 -0.93 -15.00 -7.80
CA ILE A 105 -0.99 -15.85 -6.58
C ILE A 105 0.08 -16.95 -6.65
N LYS A 106 0.17 -17.66 -7.78
CA LYS A 106 1.19 -18.71 -7.98
C LYS A 106 2.61 -18.16 -7.86
N GLU A 107 2.89 -16.98 -8.41
CA GLU A 107 4.19 -16.33 -8.29
C GLU A 107 4.49 -15.98 -6.82
N MET A 108 3.55 -15.36 -6.10
CA MET A 108 3.76 -14.97 -4.70
C MET A 108 3.99 -16.16 -3.76
N GLU A 109 3.46 -17.33 -4.11
CA GLU A 109 3.62 -18.59 -3.37
C GLU A 109 4.88 -19.37 -3.76
N SER A 110 5.61 -18.94 -4.79
CA SER A 110 6.77 -19.68 -5.32
C SER A 110 8.08 -19.45 -4.58
N TYR A 111 8.11 -18.50 -3.63
CA TYR A 111 9.29 -18.16 -2.86
C TYR A 111 8.95 -17.83 -1.40
N GLU A 112 9.97 -17.89 -0.55
CA GLU A 112 9.87 -17.59 0.87
C GLU A 112 9.90 -16.08 1.13
N TRP A 113 9.20 -15.67 2.19
CA TRP A 113 9.06 -14.28 2.59
C TRP A 113 9.75 -14.04 3.93
N ASP A 114 10.37 -12.86 4.11
CA ASP A 114 11.08 -12.54 5.35
C ASP A 114 10.12 -12.49 6.54
N ARG A 115 10.34 -13.41 7.49
CA ARG A 115 9.66 -13.44 8.79
C ARG A 115 10.52 -12.91 9.93
N LYS A 116 11.66 -12.30 9.62
CA LYS A 116 12.57 -11.67 10.59
C LYS A 116 12.94 -10.26 10.16
N TYR A 117 13.43 -9.47 11.11
CA TYR A 117 13.98 -8.14 10.88
C TYR A 117 14.94 -7.75 11.99
N TYR A 118 15.78 -6.76 11.73
CA TYR A 118 16.60 -6.13 12.75
C TYR A 118 15.83 -5.01 13.45
N ASP A 119 15.59 -5.15 14.75
CA ASP A 119 15.01 -4.08 15.56
C ASP A 119 16.12 -3.10 15.96
N THR A 120 16.15 -1.93 15.31
CA THR A 120 17.19 -0.91 15.55
C THR A 120 17.18 -0.34 16.96
N ARG A 121 16.03 -0.35 17.65
CA ARG A 121 15.90 0.10 19.04
C ARG A 121 16.44 -0.93 20.01
N ARG A 122 16.15 -2.21 19.77
CA ARG A 122 16.59 -3.32 20.64
C ARG A 122 17.94 -3.94 20.24
N LYS A 123 18.49 -3.54 19.09
CA LYS A 123 19.77 -3.98 18.54
C LYS A 123 19.90 -5.50 18.40
N LYS A 124 18.84 -6.16 17.89
CA LYS A 124 18.84 -7.61 17.64
C LYS A 124 17.82 -8.01 16.59
N VAL A 125 18.00 -9.19 16.01
CA VAL A 125 17.03 -9.79 15.09
C VAL A 125 15.80 -10.30 15.85
N LEU A 126 14.61 -9.98 15.34
CA LEU A 126 13.31 -10.38 15.89
C LEU A 126 12.40 -10.98 14.81
N ASN A 127 11.38 -11.72 15.25
CA ASN A 127 10.36 -12.28 14.37
C ASN A 127 9.28 -11.26 14.01
N LYS A 128 8.75 -11.36 12.78
CA LYS A 128 7.59 -10.62 12.31
C LYS A 128 6.33 -11.45 12.50
N ASN A 129 5.51 -11.04 13.47
CA ASN A 129 4.26 -11.75 13.79
C ASN A 129 3.05 -11.20 13.00
N ALA A 130 3.14 -9.96 12.49
CA ALA A 130 2.00 -9.29 11.87
C ALA A 130 1.90 -9.52 10.37
N ARG A 131 3.03 -9.71 9.67
CA ARG A 131 3.15 -9.90 8.22
C ARG A 131 4.59 -10.28 7.87
N ALA A 132 4.79 -10.99 6.76
CA ALA A 132 6.11 -11.18 6.16
C ALA A 132 6.33 -10.13 5.06
N ASN A 133 7.58 -9.91 4.63
CA ASN A 133 7.88 -8.93 3.59
C ASN A 133 9.00 -9.43 2.67
N VAL A 134 9.11 -8.85 1.48
CA VAL A 134 10.34 -8.84 0.66
C VAL A 134 10.43 -7.52 -0.10
N CYS A 135 11.58 -7.22 -0.70
CA CYS A 135 11.70 -6.19 -1.73
C CYS A 135 12.02 -6.85 -3.07
N TYR A 136 11.81 -6.15 -4.17
CA TYR A 136 12.09 -6.66 -5.52
C TYR A 136 13.14 -5.82 -6.23
N GLY A 137 13.96 -6.45 -7.07
CA GLY A 137 15.07 -5.80 -7.74
C GLY A 137 15.62 -6.59 -8.92
N PRO A 138 16.64 -6.06 -9.61
CA PRO A 138 17.22 -6.71 -10.79
C PRO A 138 17.85 -8.07 -10.47
N ASN A 139 18.51 -8.20 -9.32
CA ASN A 139 19.21 -9.40 -8.92
C ASN A 139 18.67 -9.93 -7.58
N ASP A 140 18.59 -11.25 -7.45
CA ASP A 140 18.26 -11.90 -6.18
C ASP A 140 19.30 -11.59 -5.10
N ARG A 141 18.83 -11.50 -3.85
CA ARG A 141 19.69 -11.36 -2.68
C ARG A 141 19.03 -12.01 -1.48
N GLU A 142 19.75 -12.92 -0.84
CA GLU A 142 19.38 -13.50 0.46
C GLU A 142 19.45 -12.45 1.59
N PRO A 143 18.69 -12.62 2.69
CA PRO A 143 18.69 -11.65 3.75
C PRO A 143 19.97 -11.71 4.61
N ASP A 144 20.42 -10.55 5.05
CA ASP A 144 21.45 -10.38 6.08
C ASP A 144 20.91 -9.42 7.14
N TYR A 145 20.07 -9.99 8.02
CA TYR A 145 19.34 -9.20 9.00
C TYR A 145 20.26 -8.47 9.97
N GLU A 146 21.39 -9.05 10.37
CA GLU A 146 22.34 -8.41 11.30
C GLU A 146 22.92 -7.11 10.71
N ASN A 147 23.16 -7.10 9.40
CA ASN A 147 23.55 -5.90 8.66
C ASN A 147 22.37 -5.13 8.07
N LYS A 148 21.16 -5.38 8.58
CA LYS A 148 19.91 -4.68 8.24
C LYS A 148 19.50 -4.80 6.77
N LYS A 149 19.88 -5.88 6.10
CA LYS A 149 19.48 -6.18 4.71
C LYS A 149 18.44 -7.28 4.71
N GLY A 150 17.30 -7.05 4.07
CA GLY A 150 16.31 -8.11 3.83
C GLY A 150 16.47 -8.70 2.43
N THR A 151 15.61 -9.67 2.14
CA THR A 151 15.58 -10.37 0.86
C THR A 151 15.22 -9.43 -0.29
N ILE A 152 15.96 -9.54 -1.40
CA ILE A 152 15.58 -9.01 -2.71
C ILE A 152 15.15 -10.21 -3.57
N ILE A 153 13.91 -10.22 -4.05
CA ILE A 153 13.47 -11.12 -5.10
C ILE A 153 13.82 -10.51 -6.45
N GLY A 154 14.64 -11.21 -7.23
CA GLY A 154 15.03 -10.85 -8.58
C GLY A 154 13.84 -10.84 -9.54
N TYR A 155 13.82 -9.90 -10.47
CA TYR A 155 12.76 -9.81 -11.48
C TYR A 155 12.72 -11.01 -12.44
N GLU A 156 13.82 -11.75 -12.58
CA GLU A 156 13.82 -13.03 -13.31
C GLU A 156 12.93 -14.08 -12.62
N ARG A 157 12.99 -14.13 -11.28
CA ARG A 157 12.17 -15.03 -10.45
C ARG A 157 10.73 -14.52 -10.26
N SER A 158 10.53 -13.20 -10.34
CA SER A 158 9.22 -12.55 -10.17
C SER A 158 8.89 -11.60 -11.34
N PRO A 159 8.68 -12.14 -12.56
CA PRO A 159 8.50 -11.32 -13.75
C PRO A 159 7.17 -10.56 -13.78
N LEU A 160 6.13 -11.05 -13.10
CA LEU A 160 4.85 -10.32 -13.03
C LEU A 160 4.98 -9.05 -12.17
N VAL A 161 5.84 -9.08 -11.15
CA VAL A 161 6.14 -7.88 -10.33
C VAL A 161 6.91 -6.82 -11.12
N LEU A 162 7.84 -7.22 -11.99
CA LEU A 162 8.50 -6.28 -12.92
C LEU A 162 7.47 -5.59 -13.82
N ARG A 163 6.56 -6.37 -14.43
CA ARG A 163 5.51 -5.82 -15.29
C ARG A 163 4.57 -4.88 -14.54
N LEU A 164 4.25 -5.17 -13.28
CA LEU A 164 3.47 -4.26 -12.44
C LEU A 164 4.19 -2.92 -12.25
N LYS A 165 5.48 -2.95 -11.90
CA LYS A 165 6.31 -1.75 -11.75
C LYS A 165 6.28 -0.91 -13.04
N GLU A 166 6.61 -1.53 -14.18
CA GLU A 166 6.66 -0.85 -15.48
C GLU A 166 5.30 -0.26 -15.87
N CYS A 167 4.21 -1.00 -15.61
CA CYS A 167 2.86 -0.51 -15.86
C CYS A 167 2.54 0.74 -15.03
N VAL A 168 2.90 0.75 -13.74
CA VAL A 168 2.71 1.92 -12.87
C VAL A 168 3.56 3.11 -13.32
N GLU A 169 4.82 2.87 -13.68
CA GLU A 169 5.72 3.89 -14.23
C GLU A 169 5.13 4.56 -15.48
N ILE A 170 4.60 3.75 -16.41
CA ILE A 170 3.93 4.26 -17.62
C ILE A 170 2.67 5.05 -17.27
N LEU A 171 1.77 4.48 -16.46
CA LEU A 171 0.50 5.11 -16.08
C LEU A 171 0.73 6.46 -15.39
N MET A 172 1.75 6.57 -14.55
CA MET A 172 2.07 7.76 -13.78
C MET A 172 3.12 8.66 -14.45
N LYS A 173 3.61 8.34 -15.65
CA LYS A 173 4.80 8.96 -16.28
C LYS A 173 5.92 9.22 -15.28
N ASP A 174 6.21 8.22 -14.49
CA ASP A 174 7.24 8.24 -13.46
C ASP A 174 8.26 7.14 -13.78
N LYS A 175 9.41 7.15 -13.10
CA LYS A 175 10.50 6.22 -13.33
C LYS A 175 11.28 5.96 -12.05
N ASP A 176 12.17 5.00 -12.11
CA ASP A 176 13.08 4.64 -11.02
C ASP A 176 12.30 4.25 -9.75
N LEU A 177 11.12 3.63 -9.93
CA LEU A 177 10.32 3.10 -8.84
C LEU A 177 10.86 1.74 -8.40
N ILE A 178 10.53 1.34 -7.18
CA ILE A 178 10.82 0.01 -6.63
C ILE A 178 9.52 -0.67 -6.20
N VAL A 179 9.58 -1.97 -5.94
CA VAL A 179 8.45 -2.71 -5.36
C VAL A 179 8.82 -3.24 -3.98
N GLU A 180 7.98 -2.95 -3.01
CA GLU A 180 7.98 -3.60 -1.70
C GLU A 180 6.76 -4.54 -1.60
N GLY A 181 7.02 -5.80 -1.25
CA GLY A 181 5.98 -6.77 -0.96
C GLY A 181 5.69 -6.88 0.52
N ASN A 182 4.42 -7.05 0.87
CA ASN A 182 3.99 -7.54 2.19
C ASN A 182 3.03 -8.73 2.04
N GLN A 183 3.30 -9.84 2.74
CA GLN A 183 2.42 -11.02 2.84
C GLN A 183 1.70 -11.05 4.19
N TYR A 184 0.39 -11.28 4.15
CA TYR A 184 -0.45 -11.50 5.30
C TYR A 184 -1.03 -12.92 5.21
N ASP A 185 -0.73 -13.77 6.20
CA ASP A 185 -1.15 -15.17 6.19
C ASP A 185 -2.67 -15.32 6.36
N ASP A 186 -3.29 -14.45 7.16
CA ASP A 186 -4.73 -14.36 7.37
C ASP A 186 -5.15 -12.89 7.59
N PRO A 187 -5.82 -12.22 6.64
CA PRO A 187 -6.24 -10.83 6.78
C PRO A 187 -7.27 -10.59 7.92
N LYS A 188 -7.84 -11.64 8.51
CA LYS A 188 -8.69 -11.55 9.71
C LYS A 188 -7.87 -11.48 11.01
N LYS A 189 -6.58 -11.83 10.98
CA LYS A 189 -5.66 -11.80 12.14
C LYS A 189 -4.49 -10.84 11.96
N ASN A 190 -4.06 -10.65 10.73
CA ASN A 190 -2.91 -9.85 10.33
C ASN A 190 -3.33 -8.46 9.86
N GLY A 191 -2.35 -7.55 9.75
CA GLY A 191 -2.61 -6.18 9.33
C GLY A 191 -1.50 -5.21 9.71
N ILE A 192 -1.77 -3.93 9.49
CA ILE A 192 -0.90 -2.82 9.83
C ILE A 192 -1.75 -1.67 10.38
N GLY A 193 -1.35 -1.16 11.55
CA GLY A 193 -2.08 -0.12 12.24
C GLY A 193 -1.95 1.26 11.57
N PRO A 194 -2.58 2.30 12.13
CA PRO A 194 -2.56 3.65 11.55
C PRO A 194 -1.14 4.22 11.41
N HIS A 195 -0.72 4.48 10.18
CA HIS A 195 0.60 5.03 9.82
C HIS A 195 0.50 5.86 8.53
N GLY A 196 1.59 6.50 8.15
CA GLY A 196 1.87 6.90 6.78
C GLY A 196 3.25 6.39 6.36
N ASP A 197 3.62 6.58 5.11
CA ASP A 197 4.86 5.98 4.57
C ASP A 197 5.97 7.03 4.57
N THR A 198 6.79 7.06 5.61
CA THR A 198 7.84 8.08 5.78
C THR A 198 8.89 8.02 4.66
N GLU A 199 9.11 6.85 4.11
CA GLU A 199 10.16 6.54 3.15
C GLU A 199 9.81 6.88 1.69
N ARG A 200 8.54 7.26 1.40
CA ARG A 200 8.08 7.51 0.02
C ARG A 200 6.98 8.57 -0.06
N VAL A 201 6.78 9.11 -1.26
CA VAL A 201 5.73 10.08 -1.61
C VAL A 201 4.89 9.63 -2.82
N CYS A 202 5.35 8.59 -3.53
CA CYS A 202 4.60 7.92 -4.59
C CYS A 202 4.18 6.53 -4.11
N VAL A 203 2.88 6.22 -4.19
CA VAL A 203 2.34 4.91 -3.81
C VAL A 203 1.28 4.46 -4.80
N ALA A 204 1.57 3.36 -5.49
CA ALA A 204 0.58 2.47 -6.06
C ALA A 204 0.71 1.11 -5.38
N CYS A 205 -0.38 0.38 -5.19
CA CYS A 205 -0.30 -0.94 -4.57
C CYS A 205 -1.33 -1.89 -5.15
N LEU A 206 -0.83 -3.03 -5.62
CA LEU A 206 -1.63 -4.12 -6.11
C LEU A 206 -1.95 -5.08 -4.96
N ARG A 207 -3.22 -5.43 -4.83
CA ARG A 207 -3.69 -6.45 -3.91
C ARG A 207 -3.80 -7.80 -4.62
N VAL A 208 -3.13 -8.83 -4.11
CA VAL A 208 -3.19 -10.20 -4.62
C VAL A 208 -3.75 -11.13 -3.55
N GLY A 209 -4.42 -12.23 -3.94
CA GLY A 209 -5.08 -13.15 -3.01
C GLY A 209 -6.38 -12.59 -2.41
N ALA A 210 -6.57 -12.76 -1.10
CA ALA A 210 -7.75 -12.29 -0.38
C ALA A 210 -7.93 -10.76 -0.40
N SER A 211 -9.17 -10.34 -0.15
CA SER A 211 -9.51 -8.92 0.05
C SER A 211 -9.06 -8.45 1.43
N MET A 212 -8.74 -7.17 1.56
CA MET A 212 -8.31 -6.57 2.81
C MET A 212 -8.93 -5.18 2.98
N PRO A 213 -9.54 -4.87 4.14
CA PRO A 213 -10.08 -3.54 4.39
C PRO A 213 -8.93 -2.54 4.54
N MET A 214 -9.18 -1.31 4.10
CA MET A 214 -8.28 -0.17 4.23
C MET A 214 -9.06 1.00 4.79
N LYS A 215 -8.47 1.71 5.74
CA LYS A 215 -9.11 2.79 6.48
C LYS A 215 -8.20 4.01 6.56
N TYR A 216 -8.76 5.18 6.33
CA TYR A 216 -8.11 6.48 6.43
C TYR A 216 -8.71 7.31 7.54
N GLY A 217 -7.89 8.16 8.13
CA GLY A 217 -8.32 9.23 9.04
C GLY A 217 -7.33 10.37 9.03
N MET A 218 -7.85 11.59 9.21
CA MET A 218 -7.01 12.77 9.45
C MET A 218 -6.56 12.79 10.91
N PHE A 219 -5.28 13.08 11.17
CA PHE A 219 -4.74 13.18 12.52
C PHE A 219 -4.16 14.56 12.80
N HIS A 220 -4.42 15.07 14.00
CA HIS A 220 -3.77 16.25 14.56
C HIS A 220 -3.53 16.02 16.06
N ASN A 221 -2.37 16.45 16.58
CA ASN A 221 -1.96 16.19 17.97
C ASN A 221 -2.01 14.72 18.41
N SER A 222 -1.81 13.80 17.46
CA SER A 222 -1.88 12.34 17.63
C SER A 222 -3.27 11.75 17.86
N ASN A 223 -4.35 12.51 17.68
CA ASN A 223 -5.71 12.00 17.68
C ASN A 223 -6.34 12.19 16.30
N MET A 224 -7.26 11.29 15.96
CA MET A 224 -8.07 11.42 14.76
C MET A 224 -8.98 12.65 14.90
N VAL A 225 -9.16 13.35 13.79
CA VAL A 225 -10.06 14.49 13.67
C VAL A 225 -11.09 14.16 12.59
N GLY A 226 -12.37 14.48 12.87
CA GLY A 226 -13.47 14.16 11.98
C GLY A 226 -13.87 12.69 12.02
N LYS A 227 -14.41 12.20 10.91
CA LYS A 227 -14.81 10.81 10.70
C LYS A 227 -13.68 10.06 10.00
N SER A 228 -13.73 8.73 10.03
CA SER A 228 -12.85 7.89 9.22
C SER A 228 -13.54 7.47 7.92
N PHE A 229 -12.74 7.23 6.89
CA PHE A 229 -13.19 6.60 5.65
C PHE A 229 -12.67 5.16 5.61
N GLN A 230 -13.54 4.20 5.29
CA GLN A 230 -13.15 2.81 5.13
C GLN A 230 -13.66 2.25 3.80
N THR A 231 -12.80 1.51 3.12
CA THR A 231 -13.14 0.76 1.91
C THR A 231 -12.51 -0.63 1.96
N VAL A 232 -12.87 -1.49 1.01
CA VAL A 232 -12.25 -2.81 0.84
C VAL A 232 -11.48 -2.82 -0.47
N ILE A 233 -10.21 -3.20 -0.39
CA ILE A 233 -9.38 -3.47 -1.57
C ILE A 233 -9.45 -4.97 -1.84
N LYS A 234 -10.06 -5.33 -2.97
CA LYS A 234 -10.26 -6.73 -3.33
C LYS A 234 -9.01 -7.33 -3.94
N GLY A 235 -8.91 -8.66 -3.91
CA GLY A 235 -7.92 -9.37 -4.72
C GLY A 235 -8.04 -8.99 -6.19
N GLY A 236 -6.95 -8.52 -6.78
CA GLY A 236 -6.89 -8.04 -8.16
C GLY A 236 -7.12 -6.54 -8.33
N ASP A 237 -7.47 -5.80 -7.27
CA ASP A 237 -7.56 -4.33 -7.31
C ASP A 237 -6.15 -3.70 -7.25
N LEU A 238 -5.98 -2.60 -7.97
CA LEU A 238 -4.81 -1.71 -7.89
C LEU A 238 -5.27 -0.38 -7.33
N TYR A 239 -4.60 0.17 -6.33
CA TYR A 239 -4.89 1.52 -5.85
C TYR A 239 -3.69 2.44 -5.95
N PHE A 240 -3.96 3.75 -6.01
CA PHE A 240 -2.98 4.82 -6.00
C PHE A 240 -3.35 5.82 -4.92
N MET A 241 -2.35 6.34 -4.21
CA MET A 241 -2.52 7.42 -3.25
C MET A 241 -1.95 8.71 -3.85
N SER A 242 -2.65 9.83 -3.66
CA SER A 242 -1.99 11.12 -3.82
C SER A 242 -0.92 11.29 -2.75
N GLU A 243 0.06 12.16 -2.97
CA GLU A 243 1.14 12.42 -2.03
C GLU A 243 0.62 12.69 -0.60
N GLU A 244 -0.46 13.47 -0.48
CA GLU A 244 -1.10 13.78 0.79
C GLU A 244 -1.68 12.53 1.46
N ALA A 245 -2.28 11.62 0.69
CA ALA A 245 -2.86 10.37 1.20
C ALA A 245 -1.79 9.36 1.66
N VAL A 246 -0.58 9.42 1.08
CA VAL A 246 0.58 8.63 1.55
C VAL A 246 0.94 9.01 3.00
N GLY A 247 0.80 10.29 3.34
CA GLY A 247 1.01 10.76 4.70
C GLY A 247 2.47 10.67 5.15
N ALA A 248 3.44 10.92 4.27
CA ALA A 248 4.87 10.74 4.57
C ALA A 248 5.33 11.42 5.87
N GLY A 249 4.78 12.62 6.16
CA GLY A 249 5.03 13.36 7.39
C GLY A 249 4.10 13.03 8.58
N TRP A 250 3.41 11.88 8.60
CA TRP A 250 2.42 11.51 9.62
C TRP A 250 2.89 11.56 11.09
N LYS A 251 4.20 11.62 11.31
CA LYS A 251 4.84 11.79 12.62
C LYS A 251 4.80 13.23 13.13
N TYR A 252 4.55 14.22 12.26
CA TYR A 252 4.38 15.62 12.67
C TYR A 252 3.06 15.82 13.41
N ARG A 253 3.12 15.98 14.73
CA ARG A 253 1.92 16.13 15.58
C ARG A 253 1.25 17.49 15.43
N SER A 254 2.02 18.52 15.09
CA SER A 254 1.56 19.92 14.96
C SER A 254 0.89 20.22 13.62
N LYS A 255 0.83 19.26 12.69
CA LYS A 255 0.20 19.39 11.39
C LYS A 255 -0.95 18.40 11.27
N TYR A 256 -1.93 18.76 10.45
CA TYR A 256 -2.97 17.83 9.99
C TYR A 256 -2.36 16.87 8.99
N MET A 257 -2.27 15.59 9.36
CA MET A 257 -1.65 14.56 8.53
C MET A 257 -2.55 13.35 8.38
N TRP A 258 -2.64 12.83 7.17
CA TRP A 258 -3.33 11.58 6.89
C TRP A 258 -2.60 10.39 7.49
N ARG A 259 -3.37 9.42 7.97
CA ARG A 259 -2.90 8.08 8.29
C ARG A 259 -3.84 7.06 7.69
N HIS A 260 -3.26 5.93 7.29
CA HIS A 260 -3.98 4.79 6.79
C HIS A 260 -3.63 3.52 7.56
N ALA A 261 -4.57 2.59 7.57
CA ALA A 261 -4.45 1.28 8.23
C ALA A 261 -5.11 0.22 7.35
N ALA A 262 -4.69 -1.05 7.51
CA ALA A 262 -5.28 -2.14 6.76
C ALA A 262 -5.31 -3.45 7.56
N GLY A 263 -6.29 -4.31 7.27
CA GLY A 263 -6.38 -5.68 7.79
C GLY A 263 -7.40 -5.89 8.90
N ALA A 264 -7.10 -6.81 9.82
CA ALA A 264 -8.03 -7.20 10.87
C ALA A 264 -8.52 -6.01 11.69
N ALA A 265 -9.73 -6.12 12.27
CA ALA A 265 -10.38 -5.03 13.02
C ALA A 265 -9.49 -4.40 14.11
N LYS A 266 -8.61 -5.19 14.75
CA LYS A 266 -7.66 -4.67 15.76
C LYS A 266 -6.64 -3.67 15.19
N TYR A 267 -6.31 -3.75 13.90
CA TYR A 267 -5.40 -2.82 13.21
C TYR A 267 -6.13 -1.59 12.67
N LEU A 268 -7.45 -1.65 12.47
CA LEU A 268 -8.24 -0.53 11.95
C LEU A 268 -8.68 0.48 13.04
N LYS A 269 -8.30 0.26 14.30
CA LYS A 269 -8.62 1.17 15.40
C LYS A 269 -7.82 2.47 15.25
N MET A 270 -8.51 3.59 15.07
CA MET A 270 -7.91 4.92 15.00
C MET A 270 -7.96 5.59 16.38
N LYS A 271 -6.83 6.10 16.88
CA LYS A 271 -6.80 6.76 18.19
C LYS A 271 -7.64 8.04 18.15
N GLY A 272 -8.59 8.19 19.07
CA GLY A 272 -9.46 9.37 19.15
C GLY A 272 -10.71 9.30 18.27
N GLU A 273 -10.90 8.20 17.55
CA GLU A 273 -12.15 7.93 16.83
C GLU A 273 -13.31 7.76 17.81
N LYS A 274 -14.38 8.55 17.61
CA LYS A 274 -15.64 8.37 18.34
C LYS A 274 -16.37 7.19 17.69
N ILE A 275 -16.72 6.21 18.51
CA ILE A 275 -17.52 5.02 18.12
C ILE A 275 -18.99 5.42 18.11
#